data_AF-A0AAV6CRW8-F1
#
_entry.id   AF-A0AAV6CRW8-F1
#
_cell.length_a   1.000
_cell.length_b   1.000
_cell.length_c   1.000
_cell.angle_alpha   90.00
_cell.angle_beta   90.00
_cell.angle_gamma   90.00
#
_symmetry.space_group_name_H-M   'P 1'
#
loop_
_entity.id
_entity.type
_entity.pdbx_description
1 polymer ?
#
loop_
_entity_poly.entity_id
_entity_poly.type
_entity_poly.pdbx_seq_one_letter_code
_entity_poly.pdbx_strand_id
1 'polypeptide(L)'
;MSARRRLLLWANRFALVNAALLAVVGLRYLWYYFALTPSPAWLYAIVAFMGHVTMLAYTPFLLVLVPVTMLIPRARVILPLGVFLASAVLSFLVLDSLVFAENRYHLGILTITLLAPHTWAFFALYFLLGTAIETMLAARVWKRTALPAPRRTEWYLALALGGCLLASHLIHWWAEAHYDVPVTAFTRYLPLYFPYRDAGDLARLGLLDRNQAREQGLVTALARPPDGVLNYPRAPLRCEARPPMLNVLLVVIDAMRADALTPEVAPRLSELTRGAIRFDRHYSGGNSSRAGMFSLFYGLPATYWDTFADFARPPVMMDMFRQNRYQLGLFASSPVYRGAVGLDRTALARIPNLRLETSSIHPGSSGRDRTLTDEWYQWLDGRDPARPFFGFLYYNAAVAIEPPDDYPAPVPVPVPPGATKQARLYVRYLTAVHYVDSLVGGVLEDLGRRKLLESTVVIVTSDHGMEFDENGQG
;
A
#
# COMPACT_ATOMS: atom_id res chain seq x y z
N MET A 1 27.32 -40.20 13.65
CA MET A 1 26.22 -39.24 13.35
C MET A 1 25.25 -39.92 12.40
N SER A 2 23.94 -39.93 12.67
CA SER A 2 22.95 -40.55 11.75
C SER A 2 22.95 -39.85 10.39
N ALA A 3 22.57 -40.55 9.31
CA ALA A 3 22.48 -39.97 7.97
C ALA A 3 21.60 -38.72 7.95
N ARG A 4 20.44 -38.78 8.63
CA ARG A 4 19.53 -37.64 8.83
C ARG A 4 20.23 -36.45 9.49
N ARG A 5 20.88 -36.67 10.63
CA ARG A 5 21.57 -35.60 11.37
C ARG A 5 22.70 -34.96 10.55
N ARG A 6 23.43 -35.77 9.77
CA ARG A 6 24.47 -35.26 8.85
C ARG A 6 23.87 -34.38 7.75
N LEU A 7 22.76 -34.80 7.16
CA LEU A 7 22.08 -34.06 6.10
C LEU A 7 21.46 -32.75 6.61
N LEU A 8 20.87 -32.74 7.80
CA LEU A 8 20.39 -31.51 8.43
C LEU A 8 21.53 -30.54 8.77
N LEU A 9 22.66 -31.06 9.28
CA LEU A 9 23.84 -30.24 9.52
C LEU A 9 24.38 -29.65 8.21
N TRP A 10 24.40 -30.46 7.14
CA TRP A 10 24.77 -30.00 5.80
C TRP A 10 23.81 -28.91 5.31
N ALA A 11 22.50 -29.12 5.42
CA ALA A 11 21.47 -28.16 5.01
C ALA A 11 21.63 -26.82 5.73
N ASN A 12 21.81 -26.82 7.05
CA ASN A 12 22.05 -25.59 7.82
C ASN A 12 23.31 -24.85 7.37
N ARG A 13 24.44 -25.57 7.22
CA ARG A 13 25.69 -24.94 6.77
C ARG A 13 25.62 -24.43 5.34
N PHE A 14 24.92 -25.15 4.46
CA PHE A 14 24.75 -24.76 3.08
C PHE A 14 23.82 -23.55 2.95
N ALA A 15 22.77 -23.46 3.78
CA ALA A 15 21.93 -22.27 3.92
C ALA A 15 22.73 -21.06 4.44
N LEU A 16 23.62 -21.22 5.44
CA LEU A 16 24.50 -20.13 5.91
C LEU A 16 25.43 -19.61 4.80
N VAL A 17 26.03 -20.52 4.02
CA VAL A 17 26.88 -20.14 2.88
C VAL A 17 26.05 -19.42 1.82
N ASN A 18 24.83 -19.89 1.55
CA ASN A 18 23.91 -19.24 0.65
C ASN A 18 23.48 -17.85 1.15
N ALA A 19 23.20 -17.67 2.45
CA ALA A 19 22.89 -16.36 3.02
C ALA A 19 24.03 -15.36 2.77
N ALA A 20 25.29 -15.80 2.90
CA ALA A 20 26.45 -14.97 2.58
C ALA A 20 26.54 -14.64 1.07
N LEU A 21 26.25 -15.61 0.19
CA LEU A 21 26.25 -15.37 -1.26
C LEU A 21 25.13 -14.42 -1.69
N LEU A 22 23.92 -14.61 -1.17
CA LEU A 22 22.79 -13.71 -1.39
C LEU A 22 23.06 -12.32 -0.82
N ALA A 23 23.76 -12.22 0.31
CA ALA A 23 24.21 -10.93 0.84
C ALA A 23 25.12 -10.21 -0.15
N VAL A 24 26.07 -10.90 -0.80
CA VAL A 24 26.94 -10.27 -1.81
C VAL A 24 26.13 -9.73 -2.99
N VAL A 25 25.19 -10.51 -3.53
CA VAL A 25 24.30 -10.03 -4.61
C VAL A 25 23.43 -8.87 -4.12
N GLY A 26 22.88 -9.00 -2.90
CA GLY A 26 21.99 -8.03 -2.29
C GLY A 26 22.66 -6.72 -1.86
N LEU A 27 23.99 -6.64 -1.78
CA LEU A 27 24.71 -5.37 -1.54
C LEU A 27 24.30 -4.28 -2.53
N ARG A 28 23.85 -4.65 -3.72
CA ARG A 28 23.29 -3.71 -4.71
C ARG A 28 22.09 -2.93 -4.17
N TYR A 29 21.19 -3.56 -3.41
CA TYR A 29 20.04 -2.88 -2.80
C TYR A 29 20.48 -1.87 -1.75
N LEU A 30 21.41 -2.28 -0.87
CA LEU A 30 22.01 -1.40 0.13
C LEU A 30 22.77 -0.23 -0.51
N TRP A 31 23.50 -0.47 -1.60
CA TRP A 31 24.19 0.57 -2.34
C TRP A 31 23.22 1.66 -2.79
N TYR A 32 22.10 1.28 -3.40
CA TYR A 32 21.09 2.25 -3.82
C TYR A 32 20.43 2.98 -2.64
N TYR A 33 20.17 2.28 -1.54
CA TYR A 33 19.67 2.94 -0.32
C TYR A 33 20.65 3.99 0.21
N PHE A 34 21.92 3.63 0.39
CA PHE A 34 22.92 4.55 0.94
C PHE A 34 23.30 5.68 -0.02
N ALA A 35 23.33 5.42 -1.33
CA ALA A 35 23.63 6.43 -2.33
C ALA A 35 22.51 7.46 -2.50
N LEU A 36 21.25 7.02 -2.40
CA LEU A 36 20.08 7.87 -2.65
C LEU A 36 19.45 8.42 -1.37
N THR A 37 19.69 7.82 -0.21
CA THR A 37 18.96 8.16 1.03
C THR A 37 19.90 8.11 2.23
N PRO A 38 20.77 9.12 2.43
CA PRO A 38 21.50 9.28 3.69
C PRO A 38 20.49 9.35 4.84
N SER A 39 20.47 8.33 5.69
CA SER A 39 19.42 8.10 6.67
C SER A 39 20.01 7.81 8.04
N PRO A 40 19.45 8.37 9.13
CA PRO A 40 19.86 7.98 10.48
C PRO A 40 19.56 6.50 10.77
N ALA A 41 18.68 5.86 9.99
CA ALA A 41 18.28 4.46 10.12
C ALA A 41 19.22 3.45 9.42
N TRP A 42 20.48 3.82 9.13
CA TRP A 42 21.44 2.91 8.48
C TRP A 42 21.65 1.59 9.24
N LEU A 43 21.62 1.64 10.58
CA LEU A 43 21.75 0.46 11.42
C LEU A 43 20.57 -0.48 11.22
N TYR A 44 19.35 0.07 11.17
CA TYR A 44 18.15 -0.70 10.83
C TYR A 44 18.26 -1.34 9.45
N ALA A 45 18.71 -0.59 8.44
CA ALA A 45 18.87 -1.12 7.08
C ALA A 45 19.81 -2.33 7.04
N ILE A 46 20.93 -2.30 7.78
CA ILE A 46 21.85 -3.44 7.89
C ILE A 46 21.19 -4.63 8.60
N VAL A 47 20.50 -4.38 9.72
CA VAL A 47 19.81 -5.45 10.48
C VAL A 47 18.72 -6.12 9.64
N ALA A 48 17.87 -5.32 8.99
CA ALA A 48 16.82 -5.79 8.11
C ALA A 48 17.38 -6.53 6.89
N PHE A 49 18.43 -5.99 6.25
CA PHE A 49 19.11 -6.66 5.15
C PHE A 49 19.65 -8.04 5.55
N MET A 50 20.39 -8.13 6.65
CA MET A 50 21.00 -9.39 7.12
C MET A 50 19.94 -10.42 7.53
N GLY A 51 18.89 -9.98 8.22
CA GLY A 51 17.75 -10.82 8.55
C GLY A 51 17.04 -11.35 7.30
N HIS A 52 16.79 -10.47 6.34
CA HIS A 52 16.04 -10.79 5.12
C HIS A 52 16.79 -11.72 4.17
N VAL A 53 18.06 -11.46 3.86
CA VAL A 53 18.85 -12.38 2.99
C VAL A 53 19.02 -13.76 3.64
N THR A 54 19.08 -13.81 4.98
CA THR A 54 19.06 -15.07 5.73
C THR A 54 17.72 -15.77 5.57
N MET A 55 16.60 -15.06 5.71
CA MET A 55 15.26 -15.61 5.48
C MET A 55 15.14 -16.20 4.06
N LEU A 56 15.57 -15.47 3.03
CA LEU A 56 15.54 -15.93 1.63
C LEU A 56 16.36 -17.21 1.43
N ALA A 57 17.53 -17.32 2.06
CA ALA A 57 18.36 -18.53 1.98
C ALA A 57 17.74 -19.72 2.71
N TYR A 58 17.15 -19.51 3.89
CA TYR A 58 16.65 -20.59 4.75
C TYR A 58 15.25 -21.08 4.36
N THR A 59 14.40 -20.23 3.80
CA THR A 59 12.99 -20.56 3.50
C THR A 59 12.82 -21.82 2.64
N PRO A 60 13.46 -21.95 1.45
CA PRO A 60 13.29 -23.17 0.65
C PRO A 60 13.89 -24.41 1.32
N PHE A 61 14.92 -24.22 2.17
CA PHE A 61 15.52 -25.33 2.91
C PHE A 61 14.58 -25.83 4.02
N LEU A 62 13.93 -24.92 4.75
CA LEU A 62 12.98 -25.26 5.81
C LEU A 62 11.69 -25.85 5.23
N LEU A 63 11.14 -25.26 4.17
CA LEU A 63 9.85 -25.66 3.61
C LEU A 63 9.93 -26.92 2.72
N VAL A 64 11.06 -27.15 2.05
CA VAL A 64 11.20 -28.26 1.09
C VAL A 64 12.26 -29.26 1.54
N LEU A 65 13.49 -28.80 1.76
CA LEU A 65 14.63 -29.70 1.95
C LEU A 65 14.56 -30.48 3.29
N VAL A 66 14.10 -29.85 4.37
CA VAL A 66 13.95 -30.48 5.69
C VAL A 66 12.89 -31.59 5.67
N PRO A 67 11.64 -31.36 5.20
CA PRO A 67 10.65 -32.42 5.05
C PRO A 67 11.16 -33.59 4.19
N VAL A 68 11.78 -33.31 3.04
CA VAL A 68 12.32 -34.35 2.16
C VAL A 68 13.45 -35.11 2.84
N THR A 69 14.29 -34.46 3.66
CA THR A 69 15.34 -35.14 4.45
C THR A 69 14.75 -36.08 5.50
N MET A 70 13.60 -35.72 6.10
CA MET A 70 12.92 -36.58 7.07
C MET A 70 12.35 -37.84 6.41
N LEU A 71 11.77 -37.69 5.22
CA LEU A 71 11.17 -38.78 4.44
C LEU A 71 12.22 -39.65 3.74
N ILE A 72 13.19 -39.03 3.05
CA ILE A 72 14.17 -39.68 2.17
C ILE A 72 15.59 -39.19 2.53
N PRO A 73 16.24 -39.75 3.57
CA PRO A 73 17.55 -39.29 4.06
C PRO A 73 18.72 -39.80 3.20
N ARG A 74 18.68 -39.57 1.89
CA ARG A 74 19.69 -40.00 0.92
C ARG A 74 20.43 -38.80 0.34
N ALA A 75 21.76 -38.75 0.53
CA ALA A 75 22.59 -37.66 0.03
C ALA A 75 22.47 -37.44 -1.49
N ARG A 76 22.27 -38.51 -2.27
CA ARG A 76 22.06 -38.45 -3.72
C ARG A 76 20.78 -37.71 -4.15
N VAL A 77 19.82 -37.53 -3.24
CA VAL A 77 18.58 -36.78 -3.46
C VAL A 77 18.71 -35.37 -2.88
N ILE A 78 19.16 -35.29 -1.63
CA ILE A 78 19.16 -34.04 -0.86
C ILE A 78 20.19 -33.04 -1.39
N LEU A 79 21.39 -33.47 -1.80
CA LEU A 79 22.41 -32.54 -2.30
C LEU A 79 21.97 -31.88 -3.62
N PRO A 80 21.57 -32.62 -4.67
CA PRO A 80 21.08 -32.01 -5.91
C PRO A 80 19.85 -31.12 -5.71
N LEU A 81 18.91 -31.55 -4.86
CA LEU A 81 17.73 -30.73 -4.54
C LEU A 81 18.13 -29.42 -3.85
N GLY A 82 19.04 -29.47 -2.87
CA GLY A 82 19.56 -28.27 -2.21
C GLY A 82 20.26 -27.34 -3.20
N VAL A 83 21.09 -27.88 -4.10
CA VAL A 83 21.76 -27.11 -5.16
C VAL A 83 20.74 -26.44 -6.09
N PHE A 84 19.70 -27.16 -6.52
CA PHE A 84 18.64 -26.62 -7.36
C PHE A 84 17.91 -25.46 -6.68
N LEU A 85 17.48 -25.65 -5.42
CA LEU A 85 16.77 -24.62 -4.66
C LEU A 85 17.63 -23.37 -4.43
N ALA A 86 18.89 -23.55 -4.03
CA ALA A 86 19.86 -22.47 -3.86
C ALA A 86 20.09 -21.70 -5.16
N SER A 87 20.30 -22.41 -6.27
CA SER A 87 20.53 -21.82 -7.60
C SER A 87 19.31 -21.04 -8.09
N ALA A 88 18.10 -21.54 -7.82
CA ALA A 88 16.86 -20.83 -8.16
C ALA A 88 16.77 -19.51 -7.39
N VAL A 89 16.93 -19.52 -6.06
CA VAL A 89 16.89 -18.30 -5.25
C VAL A 89 17.97 -17.30 -5.67
N LEU A 90 19.20 -17.76 -5.88
CA LEU A 90 20.30 -16.92 -6.34
C LEU A 90 19.98 -16.26 -7.68
N SER A 91 19.47 -17.03 -8.65
CA SER A 91 19.18 -16.53 -10.00
C SER A 91 18.03 -15.53 -10.01
N PHE A 92 16.98 -15.78 -9.24
CA PHE A 92 15.88 -14.82 -9.07
C PHE A 92 16.36 -13.56 -8.37
N LEU A 93 17.21 -13.65 -7.34
CA LEU A 93 17.75 -12.46 -6.67
C LEU A 93 18.67 -11.66 -7.60
N VAL A 94 19.50 -12.33 -8.42
CA VAL A 94 20.32 -11.65 -9.43
C VAL A 94 19.43 -10.92 -10.44
N LEU A 95 18.42 -11.60 -11.00
CA LEU A 95 17.50 -10.99 -11.96
C LEU A 95 16.76 -9.81 -11.33
N ASP A 96 16.17 -9.99 -10.14
CA ASP A 96 15.48 -8.93 -9.42
C ASP A 96 16.39 -7.73 -9.16
N SER A 97 17.62 -7.96 -8.72
CA SER A 97 18.56 -6.89 -8.43
C SER A 97 18.94 -6.06 -9.66
N LEU A 98 18.87 -6.66 -10.86
CA LEU A 98 19.05 -5.96 -12.14
C LEU A 98 17.80 -5.17 -12.51
N VAL A 99 16.61 -5.77 -12.36
CA VAL A 99 15.33 -5.06 -12.60
C VAL A 99 15.20 -3.86 -11.67
N PHE A 100 15.53 -4.02 -10.39
CA PHE A 100 15.50 -2.96 -9.39
C PHE A 100 16.52 -1.85 -9.67
N ALA A 101 17.72 -2.20 -10.14
CA ALA A 101 18.76 -1.23 -10.48
C ALA A 101 18.30 -0.26 -11.58
N GLU A 102 17.58 -0.79 -12.58
CA GLU A 102 17.09 -0.02 -13.70
C GLU A 102 15.78 0.71 -13.37
N ASN A 103 14.82 0.00 -12.76
CA ASN A 103 13.43 0.45 -12.69
C ASN A 103 12.92 0.82 -11.29
N ARG A 104 13.66 0.50 -10.22
CA ARG A 104 13.26 0.75 -8.81
C ARG A 104 12.00 0.02 -8.34
N TYR A 105 11.58 -1.02 -9.04
CA TYR A 105 10.59 -1.97 -8.58
C TYR A 105 11.17 -3.39 -8.59
N HIS A 106 10.55 -4.27 -7.79
CA HIS A 106 10.93 -5.68 -7.69
C HIS A 106 10.06 -6.56 -8.59
N LEU A 107 10.54 -7.77 -8.86
CA LEU A 107 9.78 -8.78 -9.59
C LEU A 107 8.52 -9.16 -8.81
N GLY A 108 7.37 -8.98 -9.45
CA GLY A 108 6.07 -9.52 -9.06
C GLY A 108 5.48 -10.40 -10.16
N ILE A 109 4.29 -10.95 -9.92
CA ILE A 109 3.60 -11.82 -10.89
C ILE A 109 3.42 -11.09 -12.23
N LEU A 110 2.89 -9.87 -12.19
CA LEU A 110 2.65 -9.07 -13.40
C LEU A 110 3.96 -8.78 -14.14
N THR A 111 5.01 -8.34 -13.46
CA THR A 111 6.28 -8.00 -14.12
C THR A 111 6.93 -9.23 -14.74
N ILE A 112 6.80 -10.42 -14.10
CA ILE A 112 7.28 -11.69 -14.66
C ILE A 112 6.55 -12.03 -15.96
N THR A 113 5.23 -11.81 -16.04
CA THR A 113 4.46 -12.05 -17.28
C THR A 113 4.84 -11.11 -18.42
N LEU A 114 5.43 -9.95 -18.11
CA LEU A 114 5.86 -8.95 -19.09
C LEU A 114 7.33 -9.12 -19.52
N LEU A 115 8.06 -10.08 -18.97
CA LEU A 115 9.47 -10.30 -19.31
C LEU A 115 9.63 -10.76 -20.76
N ALA A 116 10.55 -10.12 -21.47
CA ALA A 116 10.88 -10.48 -22.83
C ALA A 116 11.62 -11.84 -22.91
N PRO A 117 11.53 -12.57 -24.04
CA PRO A 117 12.20 -13.87 -24.20
C PRO A 117 13.72 -13.84 -23.93
N HIS A 118 14.40 -12.74 -24.27
CA HIS A 118 15.84 -12.62 -24.01
C HIS A 118 16.14 -12.52 -22.50
N THR A 119 15.25 -11.95 -21.69
CA THR A 119 15.40 -11.92 -20.22
C THR A 119 15.36 -13.33 -19.64
N TRP A 120 14.52 -14.20 -20.20
CA TRP A 120 14.50 -15.62 -19.83
C TRP A 120 15.78 -16.36 -20.24
N ALA A 121 16.38 -16.02 -21.37
CA ALA A 121 17.68 -16.56 -21.77
C ALA A 121 18.80 -16.15 -20.78
N PHE A 122 18.82 -14.89 -20.34
CA PHE A 122 19.75 -14.44 -19.31
C PHE A 122 19.49 -15.13 -17.96
N PHE A 123 18.23 -15.28 -17.57
CA PHE A 123 17.88 -16.04 -16.36
C PHE A 123 18.39 -17.48 -16.42
N ALA A 124 18.22 -18.17 -17.55
CA ALA A 124 18.75 -19.53 -17.74
C ALA A 124 20.28 -19.57 -17.62
N LEU A 125 20.99 -18.56 -18.14
CA LEU A 125 22.43 -18.42 -17.97
C LEU A 125 22.82 -18.22 -16.49
N TYR A 126 22.12 -17.34 -15.77
CA TYR A 126 22.35 -17.12 -14.34
C TYR A 126 22.10 -18.41 -13.54
N PHE A 127 21.06 -19.16 -13.89
CA PHE A 127 20.75 -20.44 -13.29
C PHE A 127 21.81 -21.49 -13.54
N LEU A 128 22.35 -21.57 -14.76
CA LEU A 128 23.44 -22.48 -15.10
C LEU A 128 24.72 -22.15 -14.34
N LEU A 129 25.11 -20.87 -14.30
CA LEU A 129 26.28 -20.41 -13.57
C LEU A 129 26.10 -20.60 -12.05
N GLY A 130 24.92 -20.26 -11.53
CA GLY A 130 24.53 -20.48 -10.14
C GLY A 130 24.62 -21.96 -9.78
N THR A 131 24.11 -22.85 -10.62
CA THR A 131 24.20 -24.31 -10.41
C THR A 131 25.64 -24.78 -10.33
N ALA A 132 26.55 -24.26 -11.17
CA ALA A 132 27.96 -24.61 -11.10
C ALA A 132 28.59 -24.17 -9.76
N ILE A 133 28.36 -22.92 -9.35
CA ILE A 133 28.85 -22.35 -8.08
C ILE A 133 28.28 -23.12 -6.89
N GLU A 134 26.96 -23.30 -6.84
CA GLU A 134 26.26 -24.00 -5.78
C GLU A 134 26.68 -25.46 -5.68
N THR A 135 26.96 -26.14 -6.79
CA THR A 135 27.48 -27.52 -6.77
C THR A 135 28.86 -27.58 -6.12
N MET A 136 29.75 -26.64 -6.44
CA MET A 136 31.08 -26.55 -5.82
C MET A 136 30.99 -26.28 -4.32
N LEU A 137 30.13 -25.34 -3.91
CA LEU A 137 29.88 -25.00 -2.51
C LEU A 137 29.25 -26.18 -1.75
N ALA A 138 28.21 -26.79 -2.30
CA ALA A 138 27.53 -27.97 -1.76
C ALA A 138 28.50 -29.12 -1.51
N ALA A 139 29.35 -29.44 -2.49
CA ALA A 139 30.37 -30.49 -2.36
C ALA A 139 31.40 -30.15 -1.28
N ARG A 140 31.84 -28.89 -1.19
CA ARG A 140 32.80 -28.45 -0.17
C ARG A 140 32.21 -28.48 1.24
N VAL A 141 30.98 -28.02 1.41
CA VAL A 141 30.24 -28.09 2.69
C VAL A 141 30.01 -29.55 3.07
N TRP A 142 29.66 -30.42 2.12
CA TRP A 142 29.47 -31.86 2.35
C TRP A 142 30.74 -32.55 2.84
N LYS A 143 31.88 -32.28 2.21
CA LYS A 143 33.20 -32.77 2.68
C LYS A 143 33.49 -32.30 4.10
N ARG A 144 33.21 -31.03 4.43
CA ARG A 144 33.40 -30.47 5.78
C ARG A 144 32.44 -31.01 6.84
N THR A 145 31.31 -31.62 6.47
CA THR A 145 30.42 -32.32 7.43
C THR A 145 30.99 -33.65 7.93
N ALA A 146 32.02 -34.20 7.26
CA ALA A 146 32.71 -35.41 7.70
C ALA A 146 33.76 -35.16 8.78
N LEU A 147 34.16 -33.89 8.99
CA LEU A 147 35.09 -33.49 10.05
C LEU A 147 34.34 -33.40 11.40
N PRO A 148 35.03 -33.59 12.55
CA PRO A 148 34.45 -33.49 13.89
C PRO A 148 33.67 -32.18 14.08
N ALA A 149 32.62 -32.24 14.90
CA ALA A 149 31.58 -31.23 15.03
C ALA A 149 32.15 -29.79 15.19
N PRO A 150 31.48 -28.77 14.62
CA PRO A 150 31.88 -27.39 14.81
C PRO A 150 31.68 -26.93 16.25
N ARG A 151 32.51 -25.96 16.65
CA ARG A 151 32.37 -25.15 17.86
C ARG A 151 30.96 -24.55 17.96
N ARG A 152 30.53 -24.27 19.19
CA ARG A 152 29.29 -23.54 19.51
C ARG A 152 29.07 -22.26 18.64
N THR A 153 30.12 -21.72 18.05
CA THR A 153 30.10 -20.57 17.12
C THR A 153 29.10 -20.64 15.96
N GLU A 154 28.90 -21.79 15.30
CA GLU A 154 27.98 -21.86 14.13
C GLU A 154 26.52 -21.65 14.51
N TRP A 155 26.10 -22.11 15.70
CA TRP A 155 24.73 -21.90 16.17
C TRP A 155 24.53 -20.48 16.69
N TYR A 156 25.55 -19.88 17.33
CA TYR A 156 25.49 -18.47 17.72
C TYR A 156 25.32 -17.57 16.50
N LEU A 157 26.00 -17.87 15.38
CA LEU A 157 25.84 -17.12 14.13
C LEU A 157 24.43 -17.26 13.56
N ALA A 158 23.90 -18.48 13.46
CA ALA A 158 22.54 -18.70 12.97
C ALA A 158 21.48 -18.00 13.87
N LEU A 159 21.67 -18.03 15.19
CA LEU A 159 20.80 -17.30 16.12
C LEU A 159 20.95 -15.78 15.99
N ALA A 160 22.16 -15.26 15.78
CA ALA A 160 22.36 -13.83 15.57
C ALA A 160 21.63 -13.36 14.31
N LEU A 161 21.74 -14.11 13.20
CA LEU A 161 21.03 -13.79 11.95
C LEU A 161 19.50 -13.93 12.10
N GLY A 162 19.02 -14.96 12.80
CA GLY A 162 17.60 -15.10 13.14
C GLY A 162 17.11 -13.97 14.06
N GLY A 163 17.98 -13.50 14.97
CA GLY A 163 17.75 -12.33 15.80
C GLY A 163 17.65 -11.04 14.97
N CYS A 164 18.47 -10.88 13.93
CA CYS A 164 18.35 -9.76 12.99
C CYS A 164 16.99 -9.76 12.27
N LEU A 165 16.51 -10.93 11.83
CA LEU A 165 15.18 -11.04 11.23
C LEU A 165 14.09 -10.60 12.21
N LEU A 166 14.06 -11.16 13.43
CA LEU A 166 13.07 -10.78 14.44
C LEU A 166 13.15 -9.29 14.79
N ALA A 167 14.36 -8.79 15.06
CA ALA A 167 14.58 -7.38 15.40
C ALA A 167 14.12 -6.44 14.28
N SER A 168 14.39 -6.78 13.01
CA SER A 168 13.98 -5.95 11.88
C SER A 168 12.46 -5.81 11.77
N HIS A 169 11.69 -6.88 12.00
CA HIS A 169 10.23 -6.82 11.99
C HIS A 169 9.68 -6.05 13.19
N LEU A 170 10.27 -6.21 14.38
CA LEU A 170 9.84 -5.48 15.58
C LEU A 170 10.15 -3.98 15.49
N ILE A 171 11.34 -3.61 15.02
CA ILE A 171 11.71 -2.21 14.80
C ILE A 171 10.82 -1.59 13.73
N HIS A 172 10.56 -2.31 12.63
CA HIS A 172 9.66 -1.81 11.58
C HIS A 172 8.23 -1.62 12.11
N TRP A 173 7.72 -2.55 12.90
CA TRP A 173 6.39 -2.43 13.49
C TRP A 173 6.26 -1.16 14.36
N TRP A 174 7.25 -0.92 15.22
CA TRP A 174 7.31 0.28 16.04
C TRP A 174 7.41 1.56 15.19
N ALA A 175 8.28 1.54 14.18
CA ALA A 175 8.48 2.66 13.27
C ALA A 175 7.22 2.99 12.46
N GLU A 176 6.51 1.97 11.96
CA GLU A 176 5.26 2.14 11.26
C GLU A 176 4.20 2.78 12.16
N ALA A 177 4.12 2.38 13.42
CA ALA A 177 3.18 2.97 14.38
C ALA A 177 3.48 4.45 14.70
N HIS A 178 4.75 4.86 14.63
CA HIS A 178 5.22 6.21 14.96
C HIS A 178 5.56 7.07 13.74
N TYR A 179 5.22 6.61 12.52
CA TYR A 179 5.50 7.34 11.28
C TYR A 179 7.01 7.65 11.11
N ASP A 180 7.88 6.75 11.58
CA ASP A 180 9.33 6.87 11.45
C ASP A 180 9.78 6.48 10.03
N VAL A 181 9.61 7.46 9.15
CA VAL A 181 9.97 7.43 7.72
C VAL A 181 11.37 6.87 7.43
N PRO A 182 12.46 7.30 8.12
CA PRO A 182 13.80 6.73 7.94
C PRO A 182 13.86 5.19 7.94
N VAL A 183 13.05 4.54 8.77
CA VAL A 183 12.96 3.09 8.88
C VAL A 183 12.03 2.51 7.82
N THR A 184 10.80 3.03 7.70
CA THR A 184 9.77 2.46 6.82
C THR A 184 10.14 2.57 5.35
N ALA A 185 10.84 3.65 4.95
CA ALA A 185 11.28 3.88 3.57
C ALA A 185 12.34 2.87 3.06
N PHE A 186 12.98 2.11 3.94
CA PHE A 186 13.89 1.04 3.53
C PHE A 186 13.15 -0.15 2.92
N THR A 187 11.87 -0.34 3.26
CA THR A 187 11.09 -1.53 2.88
C THR A 187 11.07 -1.79 1.37
N ARG A 188 10.97 -0.72 0.57
CA ARG A 188 10.91 -0.80 -0.90
C ARG A 188 12.20 -1.25 -1.57
N TYR A 189 13.32 -1.34 -0.85
CA TYR A 189 14.62 -1.71 -1.42
C TYR A 189 14.86 -3.22 -1.41
N LEU A 190 14.15 -3.99 -0.60
CA LEU A 190 14.35 -5.43 -0.49
C LEU A 190 13.23 -6.20 -1.20
N PRO A 191 13.55 -7.16 -2.09
CA PRO A 191 12.54 -7.96 -2.77
C PRO A 191 11.85 -8.91 -1.80
N LEU A 192 10.53 -9.06 -1.89
CA LEU A 192 9.74 -9.95 -1.02
C LEU A 192 9.87 -9.63 0.48
N TYR A 193 10.22 -8.39 0.83
CA TYR A 193 10.28 -7.95 2.22
C TYR A 193 8.95 -7.32 2.64
N PHE A 194 8.20 -8.07 3.46
CA PHE A 194 6.89 -7.66 3.96
C PHE A 194 6.95 -7.55 5.49
N PRO A 195 7.54 -6.47 6.03
CA PRO A 195 7.60 -6.28 7.47
C PRO A 195 6.21 -6.05 8.04
N TYR A 196 6.06 -6.26 9.35
CA TYR A 196 4.78 -6.06 10.04
C TYR A 196 4.41 -4.57 10.07
N ARG A 197 3.17 -4.24 9.70
CA ARG A 197 2.69 -2.85 9.55
C ARG A 197 1.47 -2.47 10.39
N ASP A 198 0.87 -3.42 11.13
CA ASP A 198 -0.39 -3.12 11.81
C ASP A 198 -0.16 -2.34 13.13
N ALA A 199 -0.34 -1.02 13.08
CA ALA A 199 -0.33 -0.16 14.25
C ALA A 199 -1.62 -0.29 15.10
N GLY A 200 -2.64 -1.02 14.61
CA GLY A 200 -3.92 -1.23 15.27
C GLY A 200 -3.81 -1.99 16.57
N ASP A 201 -2.92 -2.96 16.64
CA ASP A 201 -2.72 -3.75 17.86
C ASP A 201 -2.15 -2.89 18.99
N LEU A 202 -1.20 -1.99 18.71
CA LEU A 202 -0.65 -1.08 19.72
C LEU A 202 -1.72 -0.10 20.22
N ALA A 203 -2.56 0.42 19.31
CA ALA A 203 -3.66 1.28 19.67
C ALA A 203 -4.71 0.55 20.53
N ARG A 204 -5.07 -0.69 20.17
CA ARG A 204 -6.03 -1.52 20.92
C ARG A 204 -5.52 -1.88 22.32
N LEU A 205 -4.21 -2.07 22.47
CA LEU A 205 -3.57 -2.32 23.77
C LEU A 205 -3.40 -1.04 24.61
N GLY A 206 -3.81 0.13 24.11
CA GLY A 206 -3.62 1.41 24.80
C GLY A 206 -2.15 1.88 24.83
N LEU A 207 -1.29 1.31 24.00
CA LEU A 207 0.14 1.61 23.95
C LEU A 207 0.48 2.71 22.92
N LEU A 208 -0.50 3.17 22.14
CA LEU A 208 -0.32 4.15 21.06
C LEU A 208 -1.53 5.07 20.93
N ASP A 209 -1.32 6.38 21.05
CA ASP A 209 -2.24 7.39 20.53
C ASP A 209 -1.87 7.68 19.06
N ARG A 210 -2.75 7.30 18.13
CA ARG A 210 -2.52 7.45 16.69
C ARG A 210 -2.42 8.90 16.24
N ASN A 211 -3.21 9.79 16.84
CA ASN A 211 -3.19 11.20 16.48
C ASN A 211 -1.86 11.82 16.93
N GLN A 212 -1.46 11.57 18.18
CA GLN A 212 -0.20 12.07 18.70
C GLN A 212 1.00 11.52 17.93
N ALA A 213 1.03 10.20 17.68
CA ALA A 213 2.11 9.54 16.95
C ALA A 213 2.27 10.09 15.53
N ARG A 214 1.13 10.34 14.84
CA ARG A 214 1.13 10.97 13.52
C ARG A 214 1.71 12.38 13.56
N GLU A 215 1.21 13.26 14.43
CA GLU A 215 1.65 14.66 14.46
C GLU A 215 3.15 14.76 14.77
N GLN A 216 3.65 13.93 15.69
CA GLN A 216 5.08 13.89 16.02
C GLN A 216 5.93 13.39 14.85
N GLY A 217 5.58 12.23 14.26
CA GLY A 217 6.36 11.63 13.19
C GLY A 217 6.35 12.45 11.89
N LEU A 218 5.22 13.07 11.55
CA LEU A 218 5.11 13.90 10.34
C LEU A 218 5.91 15.19 10.43
N VAL A 219 6.06 15.81 11.61
CA VAL A 219 6.95 16.98 11.77
C VAL A 219 8.38 16.62 11.36
N THR A 220 8.90 15.50 11.83
CA THR A 220 10.24 15.01 11.47
C THR A 220 10.33 14.64 9.99
N ALA A 221 9.34 13.94 9.45
CA ALA A 221 9.32 13.54 8.04
C ALA A 221 9.29 14.74 7.09
N LEU A 222 8.43 15.73 7.35
CA LEU A 222 8.24 16.92 6.51
C LEU A 222 9.43 17.89 6.54
N ALA A 223 10.27 17.84 7.57
CA ALA A 223 11.50 18.61 7.67
C ALA A 223 12.65 18.03 6.84
N ARG A 224 12.53 16.77 6.42
CA ARG A 224 13.57 16.08 5.64
C ARG A 224 13.52 16.50 4.17
N PRO A 225 14.64 16.94 3.58
CA PRO A 225 14.69 17.15 2.14
C PRO A 225 14.61 15.79 1.42
N PRO A 226 13.86 15.69 0.30
CA PRO A 226 13.69 14.43 -0.44
C PRO A 226 14.91 14.05 -1.31
N ASP A 227 16.11 14.49 -0.91
CA ASP A 227 17.34 14.53 -1.72
C ASP A 227 17.58 13.24 -2.50
N GLY A 228 17.59 13.35 -3.83
CA GLY A 228 17.93 12.27 -4.77
C GLY A 228 16.84 11.21 -5.03
N VAL A 229 15.80 11.12 -4.19
CA VAL A 229 14.74 10.11 -4.34
C VAL A 229 13.49 10.65 -5.02
N LEU A 230 13.02 11.82 -4.57
CA LEU A 230 11.75 12.37 -5.01
C LEU A 230 11.90 13.83 -5.42
N ASN A 231 11.79 14.10 -6.73
CA ASN A 231 11.80 15.45 -7.28
C ASN A 231 10.37 15.89 -7.68
N TYR A 232 9.60 16.33 -6.68
CA TYR A 232 8.23 16.80 -6.87
C TYR A 232 7.92 18.04 -6.01
N PRO A 233 7.35 19.11 -6.60
CA PRO A 233 7.26 19.34 -8.03
C PRO A 233 8.65 19.58 -8.64
N ARG A 234 8.82 19.33 -9.95
CA ARG A 234 10.10 19.55 -10.65
C ARG A 234 10.57 21.02 -10.64
N ALA A 235 9.62 21.93 -10.50
CA ALA A 235 9.86 23.36 -10.31
C ALA A 235 8.78 23.92 -9.37
N PRO A 236 9.09 24.95 -8.57
CA PRO A 236 8.07 25.65 -7.78
C PRO A 236 6.94 26.17 -8.68
N LEU A 237 5.70 26.01 -8.24
CA LEU A 237 4.57 26.64 -8.95
C LEU A 237 4.66 28.15 -8.85
N ARG A 238 4.35 28.82 -9.96
CA ARG A 238 4.15 30.27 -10.04
C ARG A 238 2.69 30.51 -10.36
N CYS A 239 1.88 30.67 -9.31
CA CYS A 239 0.46 30.92 -9.44
C CYS A 239 0.11 32.28 -8.83
N GLU A 240 -0.65 33.07 -9.58
CA GLU A 240 -1.25 34.30 -9.08
C GLU A 240 -2.70 34.04 -8.71
N ALA A 241 -3.08 34.38 -7.48
CA ALA A 241 -4.47 34.33 -7.06
C ALA A 241 -5.27 35.37 -7.86
N ARG A 242 -6.40 34.96 -8.42
CA ARG A 242 -7.33 35.83 -9.15
C ARG A 242 -8.66 35.88 -8.40
N PRO A 243 -8.91 36.94 -7.61
CA PRO A 243 -10.21 37.15 -6.99
C PRO A 243 -11.33 37.32 -8.05
N PRO A 244 -12.58 36.93 -7.74
CA PRO A 244 -12.98 36.22 -6.52
C PRO A 244 -12.49 34.76 -6.52
N MET A 245 -11.96 34.32 -5.38
CA MET A 245 -11.57 32.92 -5.20
C MET A 245 -12.85 32.10 -4.93
N LEU A 246 -13.11 31.11 -5.78
CA LEU A 246 -14.26 30.22 -5.60
C LEU A 246 -14.01 29.20 -4.48
N ASN A 247 -15.06 28.75 -3.82
CA ASN A 247 -14.98 27.53 -3.02
C ASN A 247 -14.78 26.32 -3.94
N VAL A 248 -14.27 25.23 -3.37
CA VAL A 248 -14.14 23.95 -4.07
C VAL A 248 -14.71 22.86 -3.18
N LEU A 249 -15.63 22.05 -3.70
CA LEU A 249 -16.15 20.85 -3.05
C LEU A 249 -15.82 19.63 -3.91
N LEU A 250 -14.95 18.76 -3.39
CA LEU A 250 -14.62 17.46 -3.97
C LEU A 250 -15.40 16.37 -3.24
N VAL A 251 -16.39 15.79 -3.91
CA VAL A 251 -17.14 14.62 -3.47
C VAL A 251 -16.60 13.39 -4.17
N VAL A 252 -16.21 12.40 -3.39
CA VAL A 252 -15.75 11.10 -3.89
C VAL A 252 -16.65 10.02 -3.32
N ILE A 253 -17.22 9.21 -4.20
CA ILE A 253 -18.01 8.03 -3.83
C ILE A 253 -17.15 6.80 -4.13
N ASP A 254 -16.75 6.08 -3.09
CA ASP A 254 -15.85 4.93 -3.18
C ASP A 254 -16.48 3.81 -4.03
N ALA A 255 -15.75 3.38 -5.06
CA ALA A 255 -16.13 2.31 -6.01
C ALA A 255 -17.47 2.51 -6.75
N MET A 256 -17.88 3.75 -7.06
CA MET A 256 -19.08 4.02 -7.85
C MET A 256 -18.84 3.70 -9.34
N ARG A 257 -19.67 2.83 -9.91
CA ARG A 257 -19.68 2.49 -11.33
C ARG A 257 -20.32 3.62 -12.12
N ALA A 258 -19.77 3.89 -13.29
CA ALA A 258 -20.31 4.91 -14.20
C ALA A 258 -21.75 4.59 -14.66
N ASP A 259 -22.11 3.30 -14.79
CA ASP A 259 -23.45 2.86 -15.19
C ASP A 259 -24.50 2.92 -14.08
N ALA A 260 -24.09 3.20 -12.83
CA ALA A 260 -25.02 3.48 -11.74
C ALA A 260 -25.53 4.95 -11.76
N LEU A 261 -24.92 5.84 -12.56
CA LEU A 261 -25.36 7.23 -12.71
C LEU A 261 -26.57 7.32 -13.66
N THR A 262 -27.73 6.93 -13.14
CA THR A 262 -29.02 6.93 -13.83
C THR A 262 -30.09 7.64 -12.98
N PRO A 263 -31.15 8.21 -13.57
CA PRO A 263 -32.23 8.83 -12.81
C PRO A 263 -32.89 7.92 -11.78
N GLU A 264 -32.85 6.60 -12.00
CA GLU A 264 -33.46 5.61 -11.12
C GLU A 264 -32.56 5.30 -9.91
N VAL A 265 -31.25 5.14 -10.11
CA VAL A 265 -30.31 4.74 -9.05
C VAL A 265 -29.65 5.93 -8.36
N ALA A 266 -29.37 7.01 -9.10
CA ALA A 266 -28.72 8.21 -8.58
C ALA A 266 -29.47 9.46 -9.08
N PRO A 267 -30.73 9.67 -8.64
CA PRO A 267 -31.57 10.76 -9.12
C PRO A 267 -30.97 12.15 -8.89
N ARG A 268 -30.36 12.40 -7.73
CA ARG A 268 -29.83 13.73 -7.37
C ARG A 268 -28.59 14.08 -8.20
N LEU A 269 -27.68 13.13 -8.37
CA LEU A 269 -26.51 13.29 -9.23
C LEU A 269 -26.90 13.38 -10.70
N SER A 270 -27.91 12.62 -11.13
CA SER A 270 -28.46 12.71 -12.49
C SER A 270 -29.05 14.09 -12.77
N GLU A 271 -29.76 14.68 -11.80
CA GLU A 271 -30.25 16.05 -11.88
C GLU A 271 -29.10 17.06 -11.98
N LEU A 272 -28.06 16.92 -11.15
CA LEU A 272 -26.85 17.76 -11.20
C LEU A 272 -26.24 17.78 -12.60
N THR A 273 -26.23 16.64 -13.33
CA THR A 273 -25.64 16.58 -14.68
C THR A 273 -26.31 17.48 -15.70
N ARG A 274 -27.57 17.90 -15.49
CA ARG A 274 -28.29 18.78 -16.42
C ARG A 274 -27.70 20.19 -16.49
N GLY A 275 -27.02 20.62 -15.44
CA GLY A 275 -26.37 21.94 -15.34
C GLY A 275 -24.85 21.87 -15.16
N ALA A 276 -24.24 20.69 -15.31
CA ALA A 276 -22.82 20.45 -15.05
C ALA A 276 -22.09 19.90 -16.28
N ILE A 277 -20.76 19.88 -16.20
CA ILE A 277 -19.92 19.23 -17.21
C ILE A 277 -19.81 17.74 -16.84
N ARG A 278 -20.34 16.88 -17.71
CA ARG A 278 -20.27 15.41 -17.56
C ARG A 278 -19.16 14.83 -18.42
N PHE A 279 -18.37 13.92 -17.84
CA PHE A 279 -17.29 13.20 -18.52
C PHE A 279 -17.64 11.72 -18.66
N ASP A 280 -18.21 11.31 -19.81
CA ASP A 280 -18.63 9.92 -20.06
C ASP A 280 -17.48 8.93 -20.27
N ARG A 281 -16.25 9.43 -20.42
CA ARG A 281 -15.03 8.63 -20.62
C ARG A 281 -13.96 8.98 -19.61
N HIS A 282 -14.36 9.16 -18.35
CA HIS A 282 -13.45 9.36 -17.24
C HIS A 282 -12.98 8.01 -16.67
N TYR A 283 -11.67 7.81 -16.60
CA TYR A 283 -11.06 6.64 -15.99
C TYR A 283 -10.29 7.06 -14.75
N SER A 284 -10.44 6.29 -13.67
CA SER A 284 -9.55 6.43 -12.52
C SER A 284 -8.11 6.09 -12.90
N GLY A 285 -7.14 6.68 -12.20
CA GLY A 285 -5.73 6.32 -12.31
C GLY A 285 -5.37 4.96 -11.70
N GLY A 286 -6.34 4.19 -11.21
CA GLY A 286 -6.16 2.79 -10.82
C GLY A 286 -7.48 2.07 -10.50
N ASN A 287 -7.36 0.79 -10.16
CA ASN A 287 -8.49 -0.11 -9.86
C ASN A 287 -8.68 -0.35 -8.35
N SER A 288 -8.17 0.55 -7.51
CA SER A 288 -8.30 0.48 -6.05
C SER A 288 -8.34 1.89 -5.47
N SER A 289 -8.93 2.05 -4.28
CA SER A 289 -9.06 3.34 -3.60
C SER A 289 -7.71 4.05 -3.44
N ARG A 290 -6.66 3.36 -2.98
CA ARG A 290 -5.29 3.93 -2.86
C ARG A 290 -4.79 4.49 -4.20
N ALA A 291 -4.90 3.72 -5.27
CA ALA A 291 -4.40 4.11 -6.58
C ALA A 291 -5.19 5.27 -7.19
N GLY A 292 -6.52 5.20 -7.09
CA GLY A 292 -7.43 6.24 -7.55
C GLY A 292 -7.27 7.56 -6.81
N MET A 293 -7.28 7.51 -5.48
CA MET A 293 -7.05 8.67 -4.62
C MET A 293 -5.70 9.32 -4.88
N PHE A 294 -4.64 8.52 -5.02
CA PHE A 294 -3.32 9.07 -5.33
C PHE A 294 -3.33 9.82 -6.65
N SER A 295 -3.83 9.19 -7.71
CA SER A 295 -3.91 9.83 -9.02
C SER A 295 -4.77 11.08 -8.99
N LEU A 296 -5.89 11.07 -8.25
CA LEU A 296 -6.81 12.21 -8.14
C LEU A 296 -6.14 13.43 -7.51
N PHE A 297 -5.40 13.25 -6.42
CA PHE A 297 -4.75 14.36 -5.72
C PHE A 297 -3.41 14.80 -6.34
N TYR A 298 -2.66 13.86 -6.91
CA TYR A 298 -1.29 14.12 -7.39
C TYR A 298 -1.18 14.32 -8.90
N GLY A 299 -2.13 13.80 -9.69
CA GLY A 299 -2.03 13.76 -11.15
C GLY A 299 -0.87 12.86 -11.63
N LEU A 300 -0.49 11.85 -10.85
CA LEU A 300 0.64 10.96 -11.10
C LEU A 300 0.21 9.48 -11.03
N PRO A 301 0.92 8.57 -11.73
CA PRO A 301 0.68 7.13 -11.61
C PRO A 301 0.81 6.62 -10.18
N ALA A 302 -0.10 5.73 -9.78
CA ALA A 302 -0.15 5.15 -8.43
C ALA A 302 1.13 4.40 -8.00
N THR A 303 1.99 4.02 -8.93
CA THR A 303 3.30 3.41 -8.66
C THR A 303 4.24 4.33 -7.86
N TYR A 304 3.97 5.64 -7.83
CA TYR A 304 4.72 6.57 -7.00
C TYR A 304 4.23 6.63 -5.55
N TRP A 305 3.06 6.05 -5.21
CA TRP A 305 2.42 6.22 -3.91
C TRP A 305 3.36 5.92 -2.74
N ASP A 306 4.04 4.77 -2.75
CA ASP A 306 4.95 4.37 -1.66
C ASP A 306 6.05 5.42 -1.45
N THR A 307 6.62 5.95 -2.54
CA THR A 307 7.66 6.98 -2.44
C THR A 307 7.13 8.30 -1.87
N PHE A 308 5.88 8.66 -2.15
CA PHE A 308 5.30 9.87 -1.57
C PHE A 308 4.92 9.68 -0.10
N ALA A 309 4.37 8.53 0.26
CA ALA A 309 4.05 8.16 1.64
C ALA A 309 5.32 8.09 2.51
N ASP A 310 6.39 7.48 1.97
CA ASP A 310 7.71 7.38 2.60
C ASP A 310 8.38 8.73 2.85
N PHE A 311 7.95 9.82 2.21
CA PHE A 311 8.51 11.16 2.43
C PHE A 311 7.47 12.13 2.99
N ALA A 312 6.30 11.63 3.39
CA ALA A 312 5.16 12.44 3.80
C ALA A 312 4.86 13.60 2.83
N ARG A 313 5.09 13.41 1.53
CA ARG A 313 5.11 14.52 0.56
C ARG A 313 3.68 14.84 0.11
N PRO A 314 3.10 16.00 0.46
CA PRO A 314 1.76 16.34 -0.01
C PRO A 314 1.76 16.73 -1.50
N PRO A 315 0.59 16.68 -2.15
CA PRO A 315 0.40 17.13 -3.51
C PRO A 315 0.41 18.65 -3.55
N VAL A 316 0.87 19.17 -4.67
CA VAL A 316 0.93 20.60 -4.94
C VAL A 316 -0.45 21.26 -4.80
N MET A 317 -1.52 20.58 -5.20
CA MET A 317 -2.90 21.06 -5.03
C MET A 317 -3.19 21.44 -3.57
N MET A 318 -2.81 20.60 -2.61
CA MET A 318 -3.07 20.84 -1.19
C MET A 318 -2.18 21.94 -0.63
N ASP A 319 -0.93 22.05 -1.11
CA ASP A 319 -0.07 23.18 -0.77
C ASP A 319 -0.67 24.50 -1.29
N MET A 320 -1.27 24.51 -2.48
CA MET A 320 -1.91 25.71 -3.05
C MET A 320 -3.14 26.15 -2.25
N PHE A 321 -4.02 25.24 -1.82
CA PHE A 321 -5.15 25.60 -0.96
C PHE A 321 -4.68 26.23 0.36
N ARG A 322 -3.65 25.66 0.99
CA ARG A 322 -3.07 26.19 2.22
C ARG A 322 -2.43 27.57 2.03
N GLN A 323 -1.61 27.74 0.97
CA GLN A 323 -0.95 29.01 0.65
C GLN A 323 -1.96 30.13 0.37
N ASN A 324 -3.08 29.80 -0.28
CA ASN A 324 -4.19 30.73 -0.56
C ASN A 324 -5.20 30.83 0.60
N ARG A 325 -4.86 30.32 1.78
CA ARG A 325 -5.65 30.44 3.03
C ARG A 325 -7.08 29.88 2.93
N TYR A 326 -7.30 28.85 2.12
CA TYR A 326 -8.57 28.13 2.10
C TYR A 326 -8.84 27.48 3.46
N GLN A 327 -10.09 27.48 3.88
CA GLN A 327 -10.56 26.67 5.02
C GLN A 327 -10.76 25.24 4.54
N LEU A 328 -10.26 24.25 5.29
CA LEU A 328 -10.27 22.85 4.86
C LEU A 328 -11.31 22.07 5.65
N GLY A 329 -12.36 21.61 4.96
CA GLY A 329 -13.40 20.74 5.53
C GLY A 329 -13.21 19.33 4.99
N LEU A 330 -12.54 18.46 5.74
CA LEU A 330 -12.10 17.15 5.27
C LEU A 330 -12.82 16.04 6.05
N PHE A 331 -13.73 15.33 5.37
CA PHE A 331 -14.62 14.34 5.98
C PHE A 331 -14.61 13.05 5.16
N ALA A 332 -14.26 11.94 5.82
CA ALA A 332 -14.10 10.65 5.16
C ALA A 332 -14.73 9.53 5.99
N SER A 333 -15.55 8.71 5.35
CA SER A 333 -16.22 7.57 5.99
C SER A 333 -15.25 6.45 6.34
N SER A 334 -14.34 6.14 5.41
CA SER A 334 -13.27 5.17 5.63
C SER A 334 -12.09 5.88 6.31
N PRO A 335 -11.46 5.27 7.34
CA PRO A 335 -10.31 5.87 8.00
C PRO A 335 -9.16 6.17 7.02
N VAL A 336 -8.70 7.42 7.01
CA VAL A 336 -7.73 7.93 6.02
C VAL A 336 -6.32 7.33 6.16
N TYR A 337 -6.02 6.74 7.32
CA TYR A 337 -4.76 6.04 7.61
C TYR A 337 -4.75 4.57 7.20
N ARG A 338 -5.90 3.99 6.83
CA ARG A 338 -5.91 2.60 6.38
C ARG A 338 -5.12 2.48 5.10
N GLY A 339 -4.29 1.45 5.01
CA GLY A 339 -3.49 1.19 3.82
C GLY A 339 -4.32 1.11 2.53
N ALA A 340 -5.59 0.71 2.59
CA ALA A 340 -6.47 0.71 1.42
C ALA A 340 -6.70 2.11 0.79
N VAL A 341 -6.50 3.20 1.55
CA VAL A 341 -6.68 4.60 1.09
C VAL A 341 -5.38 5.39 1.25
N GLY A 342 -4.84 5.48 2.47
CA GLY A 342 -3.49 5.99 2.74
C GLY A 342 -3.26 7.48 2.47
N LEU A 343 -4.18 8.34 2.89
CA LEU A 343 -4.12 9.80 2.66
C LEU A 343 -3.38 10.57 3.77
N ASP A 344 -3.34 10.03 4.97
CA ASP A 344 -2.74 10.62 6.18
C ASP A 344 -1.23 10.90 6.04
N ARG A 345 -0.53 10.07 5.25
CA ARG A 345 0.90 10.20 4.88
C ARG A 345 1.12 10.80 3.49
N THR A 346 0.06 11.08 2.73
CA THR A 346 0.16 11.59 1.36
C THR A 346 -0.60 12.91 1.23
N ALA A 347 -1.80 12.90 0.63
CA ALA A 347 -2.61 14.08 0.33
C ALA A 347 -2.79 15.00 1.54
N LEU A 348 -2.95 14.41 2.72
CA LEU A 348 -3.32 15.09 3.95
C LEU A 348 -2.15 15.21 4.94
N ALA A 349 -0.91 14.89 4.54
CA ALA A 349 0.26 14.89 5.42
C ALA A 349 0.52 16.23 6.14
N ARG A 350 0.27 17.36 5.48
CA ARG A 350 0.45 18.71 6.07
C ARG A 350 -0.81 19.28 6.75
N ILE A 351 -1.82 18.46 6.98
CA ILE A 351 -3.03 18.88 7.72
C ILE A 351 -2.78 18.66 9.21
N PRO A 352 -2.72 19.75 10.01
CA PRO A 352 -2.59 19.65 11.46
C PRO A 352 -3.90 19.17 12.08
N ASN A 353 -3.81 18.38 13.15
CA ASN A 353 -4.97 17.83 13.85
C ASN A 353 -5.93 17.12 12.88
N LEU A 354 -5.37 16.39 11.91
CA LEU A 354 -6.16 15.69 10.91
C LEU A 354 -7.08 14.69 11.61
N ARG A 355 -8.37 14.78 11.30
CA ARG A 355 -9.32 13.74 11.68
C ARG A 355 -9.01 12.44 10.94
N LEU A 356 -8.58 11.44 11.69
CA LEU A 356 -8.15 10.15 11.13
C LEU A 356 -9.28 9.19 10.78
N GLU A 357 -10.42 9.29 11.46
CA GLU A 357 -11.58 8.44 11.25
C GLU A 357 -12.89 9.11 11.68
N THR A 358 -14.00 8.63 11.11
CA THR A 358 -15.34 9.04 11.51
C THR A 358 -15.91 8.07 12.53
N SER A 359 -16.12 8.56 13.75
CA SER A 359 -16.87 7.87 14.80
C SER A 359 -18.36 8.10 14.56
N SER A 360 -19.14 7.02 14.48
CA SER A 360 -20.58 7.10 14.27
C SER A 360 -21.32 6.30 15.33
N ILE A 361 -22.44 6.84 15.79
CA ILE A 361 -23.41 6.11 16.62
C ILE A 361 -24.22 5.11 15.80
N HIS A 362 -24.24 5.27 14.47
CA HIS A 362 -24.92 4.38 13.54
C HIS A 362 -23.94 3.31 13.05
N PRO A 363 -24.42 2.07 12.84
CA PRO A 363 -23.55 0.98 12.42
C PRO A 363 -23.11 1.12 10.95
N GLY A 364 -22.01 0.45 10.61
CA GLY A 364 -21.56 0.25 9.23
C GLY A 364 -21.04 1.51 8.52
N SER A 365 -20.73 1.35 7.24
CA SER A 365 -20.28 2.45 6.37
C SER A 365 -21.40 3.46 6.10
N SER A 366 -22.66 3.03 5.99
CA SER A 366 -23.79 3.97 5.84
C SER A 366 -23.98 4.89 7.04
N GLY A 367 -23.77 4.38 8.26
CA GLY A 367 -23.78 5.19 9.46
C GLY A 367 -22.68 6.26 9.47
N ARG A 368 -21.46 5.87 9.10
CA ARG A 368 -20.34 6.82 8.95
C ARG A 368 -20.55 7.83 7.83
N ASP A 369 -21.16 7.41 6.72
CA ASP A 369 -21.57 8.30 5.62
C ASP A 369 -22.59 9.34 6.10
N ARG A 370 -23.56 8.96 6.94
CA ARG A 370 -24.49 9.94 7.54
C ARG A 370 -23.76 10.91 8.47
N THR A 371 -22.96 10.37 9.38
CA THR A 371 -22.27 11.19 10.39
C THR A 371 -21.31 12.19 9.74
N LEU A 372 -20.56 11.78 8.71
CA LEU A 372 -19.66 12.69 8.01
C LEU A 372 -20.42 13.82 7.30
N THR A 373 -21.63 13.55 6.78
CA THR A 373 -22.50 14.58 6.17
C THR A 373 -23.02 15.55 7.22
N ASP A 374 -23.46 15.06 8.38
CA ASP A 374 -23.94 15.90 9.49
C ASP A 374 -22.83 16.82 10.01
N GLU A 375 -21.61 16.29 10.15
CA GLU A 375 -20.45 17.07 10.60
C GLU A 375 -19.97 18.06 9.54
N TRP A 376 -20.12 17.74 8.25
CA TRP A 376 -19.91 18.70 7.17
C TRP A 376 -20.84 19.92 7.32
N TYR A 377 -22.12 19.72 7.61
CA TYR A 377 -23.05 20.84 7.83
C TYR A 377 -22.63 21.70 9.03
N GLN A 378 -22.29 21.06 10.15
CA GLN A 378 -21.82 21.76 11.36
C GLN A 378 -20.53 22.56 11.10
N TRP A 379 -19.61 21.99 10.33
CA TRP A 379 -18.37 22.66 9.95
C TRP A 379 -18.63 23.85 9.01
N LEU A 380 -19.56 23.69 8.05
CA LEU A 380 -19.94 24.75 7.12
C LEU A 380 -20.63 25.93 7.85
N ASP A 381 -21.36 25.66 8.93
CA ASP A 381 -21.94 26.68 9.82
C ASP A 381 -20.87 27.45 10.60
N GLY A 382 -19.84 26.76 11.09
CA GLY A 382 -18.80 27.35 11.94
C GLY A 382 -17.66 28.06 11.20
N ARG A 383 -17.55 27.90 9.88
CA ARG A 383 -16.45 28.50 9.09
C ARG A 383 -16.58 30.03 8.99
N ASP A 384 -15.47 30.69 8.70
CA ASP A 384 -15.44 32.11 8.33
C ASP A 384 -16.03 32.33 6.91
N PRO A 385 -17.17 33.00 6.73
CA PRO A 385 -17.77 33.21 5.41
C PRO A 385 -16.95 34.14 4.49
N ALA A 386 -15.98 34.89 5.03
CA ALA A 386 -15.12 35.78 4.23
C ALA A 386 -13.98 35.04 3.51
N ARG A 387 -13.75 33.75 3.83
CA ARG A 387 -12.66 32.95 3.27
C ARG A 387 -13.19 31.78 2.46
N PRO A 388 -12.59 31.48 1.29
CA PRO A 388 -13.00 30.32 0.50
C PRO A 388 -12.70 29.02 1.23
N PHE A 389 -13.41 27.95 0.88
CA PHE A 389 -13.15 26.62 1.39
C PHE A 389 -12.73 25.60 0.33
N PHE A 390 -11.97 24.61 0.76
CA PHE A 390 -11.82 23.32 0.07
C PHE A 390 -12.49 22.25 0.95
N GLY A 391 -13.58 21.70 0.44
CA GLY A 391 -14.33 20.62 1.05
C GLY A 391 -13.96 19.29 0.38
N PHE A 392 -13.73 18.26 1.17
CA PHE A 392 -13.51 16.89 0.70
C PHE A 392 -14.45 15.95 1.45
N LEU A 393 -15.39 15.34 0.73
CA LEU A 393 -16.35 14.38 1.27
C LEU A 393 -16.12 13.03 0.61
N TYR A 394 -15.73 12.01 1.39
CA TYR A 394 -15.44 10.67 0.90
C TYR A 394 -16.40 9.64 1.48
N TYR A 395 -17.34 9.19 0.67
CA TYR A 395 -18.42 8.26 1.02
C TYR A 395 -18.03 6.81 0.72
N ASN A 396 -18.41 5.86 1.57
CA ASN A 396 -17.92 4.48 1.51
C ASN A 396 -19.04 3.42 1.49
N ALA A 397 -20.31 3.76 1.75
CA ALA A 397 -21.39 2.77 1.80
C ALA A 397 -21.55 1.96 0.51
N ALA A 398 -21.25 2.57 -0.65
CA ALA A 398 -21.28 1.91 -1.96
C ALA A 398 -20.29 0.74 -2.04
N VAL A 399 -18.97 0.97 -1.85
CA VAL A 399 -17.96 -0.10 -1.86
C VAL A 399 -18.19 -1.14 -0.74
N ALA A 400 -18.71 -0.72 0.41
CA ALA A 400 -19.02 -1.64 1.50
C ALA A 400 -20.26 -2.50 1.20
N ILE A 401 -21.10 -2.09 0.25
CA ILE A 401 -22.39 -2.72 -0.06
C ILE A 401 -23.27 -2.76 1.21
N GLU A 402 -23.23 -1.65 1.98
CA GLU A 402 -23.88 -1.49 3.28
C GLU A 402 -24.85 -0.30 3.27
N PRO A 403 -25.97 -0.35 2.53
CA PRO A 403 -27.04 0.62 2.74
C PRO A 403 -27.64 0.46 4.15
N PRO A 404 -28.32 1.49 4.72
CA PRO A 404 -29.11 1.29 5.93
C PRO A 404 -30.13 0.16 5.74
N ASP A 405 -30.38 -0.64 6.79
CA ASP A 405 -31.22 -1.84 6.70
C ASP A 405 -32.67 -1.53 6.32
N ASP A 406 -33.17 -0.34 6.67
CA ASP A 406 -34.52 0.15 6.38
C ASP A 406 -34.59 1.07 5.14
N TYR A 407 -33.48 1.19 4.39
CA TYR A 407 -33.44 2.06 3.23
C TYR A 407 -34.17 1.42 2.03
N PRO A 408 -35.15 2.11 1.42
CA PRO A 408 -35.88 1.56 0.30
C PRO A 408 -34.97 1.41 -0.92
N ALA A 409 -35.06 0.28 -1.60
CA ALA A 409 -34.34 0.09 -2.86
C ALA A 409 -34.86 1.08 -3.93
N PRO A 410 -33.95 1.73 -4.70
CA PRO A 410 -34.31 2.72 -5.74
C PRO A 410 -35.29 2.18 -6.79
N VAL A 411 -35.20 0.88 -7.07
CA VAL A 411 -36.04 0.13 -8.00
C VAL A 411 -36.30 -1.23 -7.36
N PRO A 412 -37.48 -1.84 -7.53
CA PRO A 412 -37.60 -3.28 -7.39
C PRO A 412 -36.83 -3.92 -8.56
N VAL A 413 -35.48 -3.93 -8.52
CA VAL A 413 -34.71 -4.82 -9.37
C VAL A 413 -35.13 -6.21 -8.92
N PRO A 414 -35.98 -6.93 -9.66
CA PRO A 414 -36.53 -8.17 -9.16
C PRO A 414 -35.37 -9.14 -9.08
N VAL A 415 -34.94 -9.50 -7.87
CA VAL A 415 -33.98 -10.58 -7.68
C VAL A 415 -34.79 -11.87 -7.80
N PRO A 416 -34.71 -12.62 -8.91
CA PRO A 416 -35.54 -13.80 -9.08
C PRO A 416 -35.19 -14.85 -8.01
N PRO A 417 -36.15 -15.70 -7.59
CA PRO A 417 -35.81 -16.90 -6.84
C PRO A 417 -34.75 -17.71 -7.63
N GLY A 418 -33.54 -17.82 -7.07
CA GLY A 418 -32.40 -18.47 -7.74
C GLY A 418 -31.34 -17.53 -8.33
N ALA A 419 -31.44 -16.21 -8.14
CA ALA A 419 -30.39 -15.27 -8.54
C ALA A 419 -29.00 -15.68 -8.02
N THR A 420 -27.94 -15.35 -8.76
CA THR A 420 -26.57 -15.58 -8.30
C THR A 420 -26.25 -14.69 -7.07
N LYS A 421 -25.22 -15.06 -6.31
CA LYS A 421 -24.74 -14.24 -5.19
C LYS A 421 -24.31 -12.85 -5.69
N GLN A 422 -23.66 -12.80 -6.84
CA GLN A 422 -23.20 -11.58 -7.51
C GLN A 422 -24.36 -10.66 -7.88
N ALA A 423 -25.43 -11.19 -8.47
CA ALA A 423 -26.62 -10.40 -8.78
C ALA A 423 -27.26 -9.80 -7.52
N ARG A 424 -27.33 -10.55 -6.41
CA ARG A 424 -27.82 -10.02 -5.12
C ARG A 424 -26.93 -8.91 -4.57
N LEU A 425 -25.61 -9.08 -4.65
CA LEU A 425 -24.65 -8.05 -4.23
C LEU A 425 -24.77 -6.79 -5.08
N TYR A 426 -24.95 -6.95 -6.39
CA TYR A 426 -25.13 -5.83 -7.32
C TYR A 426 -26.40 -5.02 -7.00
N VAL A 427 -27.54 -5.67 -6.72
CA VAL A 427 -28.76 -4.96 -6.32
C VAL A 427 -28.55 -4.21 -5.00
N ARG A 428 -27.93 -4.84 -4.00
CA ARG A 428 -27.63 -4.19 -2.73
C ARG A 428 -26.65 -3.02 -2.88
N TYR A 429 -25.71 -3.14 -3.83
CA TYR A 429 -24.80 -2.06 -4.21
C TYR A 429 -25.54 -0.87 -4.81
N LEU A 430 -26.48 -1.09 -5.75
CA LEU A 430 -27.30 0.00 -6.30
C LEU A 430 -28.13 0.69 -5.22
N THR A 431 -28.65 -0.04 -4.23
CA THR A 431 -29.31 0.54 -3.06
C THR A 431 -28.35 1.41 -2.25
N ALA A 432 -27.10 0.98 -2.05
CA ALA A 432 -26.08 1.78 -1.37
C ALA A 432 -25.68 3.03 -2.17
N VAL A 433 -25.60 2.94 -3.50
CA VAL A 433 -25.37 4.10 -4.38
C VAL A 433 -26.50 5.11 -4.24
N HIS A 434 -27.76 4.66 -4.27
CA HIS A 434 -28.91 5.56 -4.08
C HIS A 434 -28.93 6.21 -2.70
N TYR A 435 -28.53 5.48 -1.66
CA TYR A 435 -28.35 6.05 -0.32
C TYR A 435 -27.30 7.18 -0.33
N VAL A 436 -26.12 6.94 -0.90
CA VAL A 436 -25.07 7.97 -0.99
C VAL A 436 -25.51 9.15 -1.87
N ASP A 437 -26.20 8.90 -2.99
CA ASP A 437 -26.81 9.93 -3.85
C ASP A 437 -27.74 10.85 -3.05
N SER A 438 -28.55 10.28 -2.14
CA SER A 438 -29.43 11.08 -1.28
C SER A 438 -28.68 11.99 -0.30
N LEU A 439 -27.55 11.51 0.26
CA LEU A 439 -26.69 12.32 1.13
C LEU A 439 -26.00 13.44 0.36
N VAL A 440 -25.44 13.13 -0.81
CA VAL A 440 -24.81 14.12 -1.70
C VAL A 440 -25.84 15.14 -2.17
N GLY A 441 -27.05 14.71 -2.52
CA GLY A 441 -28.17 15.59 -2.85
C GLY A 441 -28.49 16.58 -1.74
N GLY A 442 -28.51 16.13 -0.48
CA GLY A 442 -28.69 17.01 0.68
C GLY A 442 -27.57 18.06 0.81
N VAL A 443 -26.31 17.68 0.54
CA VAL A 443 -25.18 18.62 0.53
C VAL A 443 -25.36 19.70 -0.54
N LEU A 444 -25.76 19.31 -1.75
CA LEU A 444 -25.99 20.24 -2.86
C LEU A 444 -27.16 21.18 -2.58
N GLU A 445 -28.26 20.65 -2.03
CA GLU A 445 -29.43 21.42 -1.62
C GLU A 445 -29.09 22.44 -0.53
N ASP A 446 -28.30 22.04 0.48
CA ASP A 446 -27.85 22.94 1.54
C ASP A 446 -26.95 24.07 1.00
N LEU A 447 -26.02 23.76 0.09
CA LEU A 447 -25.21 24.78 -0.59
C LEU A 447 -26.09 25.74 -1.41
N GLY A 448 -27.12 25.24 -2.09
CA GLY A 448 -28.09 26.04 -2.83
C GLY A 448 -28.88 26.97 -1.90
N ARG A 449 -29.43 26.43 -0.80
CA ARG A 449 -30.17 27.19 0.23
C ARG A 449 -29.33 28.32 0.82
N ARG A 450 -28.03 28.09 1.02
CA ARG A 450 -27.06 29.08 1.52
C ARG A 450 -26.54 30.04 0.44
N LYS A 451 -26.97 29.90 -0.81
CA LYS A 451 -26.46 30.65 -1.98
C LYS A 451 -24.95 30.51 -2.19
N LEU A 452 -24.38 29.38 -1.77
CA LEU A 452 -22.96 29.08 -1.95
C LEU A 452 -22.68 28.33 -3.25
N LEU A 453 -23.69 27.66 -3.81
CA LEU A 453 -23.52 26.83 -5.01
C LEU A 453 -22.98 27.63 -6.21
N GLU A 454 -23.45 28.88 -6.41
CA GLU A 454 -22.98 29.76 -7.48
C GLU A 454 -21.51 30.21 -7.35
N SER A 455 -20.93 30.09 -6.16
CA SER A 455 -19.53 30.44 -5.86
C SER A 455 -18.68 29.22 -5.50
N THR A 456 -19.15 28.01 -5.83
CA THR A 456 -18.47 26.75 -5.50
C THR A 456 -18.26 25.91 -6.76
N VAL A 457 -17.01 25.54 -7.02
CA VAL A 457 -16.69 24.47 -7.98
C VAL A 457 -16.99 23.13 -7.30
N VAL A 458 -18.05 22.46 -7.74
CA VAL A 458 -18.41 21.12 -7.25
C VAL A 458 -17.88 20.06 -8.21
N ILE A 459 -17.11 19.12 -7.69
CA ILE A 459 -16.56 17.96 -8.41
C ILE A 459 -17.10 16.71 -7.73
N VAL A 460 -17.86 15.89 -8.46
CA VAL A 460 -18.30 14.58 -7.98
C VAL A 460 -17.64 13.50 -8.84
N THR A 461 -16.96 12.55 -8.22
CA THR A 461 -16.27 11.46 -8.92
C THR A 461 -16.19 10.19 -8.06
N SER A 462 -15.50 9.16 -8.57
CA SER A 462 -15.14 7.95 -7.84
C SER A 462 -13.64 7.70 -7.91
N ASP A 463 -13.08 7.02 -6.90
CA ASP A 463 -11.69 6.53 -6.93
C ASP A 463 -11.49 5.32 -7.83
N HIS A 464 -12.49 4.50 -8.08
CA HIS A 464 -12.41 3.35 -8.97
C HIS A 464 -13.80 2.81 -9.30
N GLY A 465 -13.90 1.85 -10.22
CA GLY A 465 -15.14 1.08 -10.43
C GLY A 465 -15.16 -0.20 -9.61
N MET A 466 -16.35 -0.70 -9.30
CA MET A 466 -16.56 -2.02 -8.70
C MET A 466 -16.93 -3.06 -9.77
N GLU A 467 -16.30 -4.23 -9.67
CA GLU A 467 -16.57 -5.41 -10.50
C GLU A 467 -17.35 -6.44 -9.67
N PHE A 468 -18.29 -7.14 -10.30
CA PHE A 468 -19.19 -8.14 -9.73
C PHE A 468 -19.04 -9.49 -10.43
N ASP A 469 -17.79 -9.89 -10.69
CA ASP A 469 -17.37 -11.11 -11.41
C ASP A 469 -17.81 -11.16 -12.88
N GLU A 470 -18.02 -10.01 -13.54
CA GLU A 470 -18.30 -9.97 -14.98
C GLU A 470 -17.15 -10.53 -15.83
N ASN A 471 -15.92 -10.56 -15.31
CA ASN A 471 -14.75 -11.12 -15.99
C ASN A 471 -14.46 -12.59 -15.63
N GLY A 472 -15.22 -13.20 -14.72
CA GLY A 472 -15.04 -14.59 -14.30
C GLY A 472 -13.71 -14.87 -13.59
N GLN A 473 -13.16 -13.87 -12.89
CA GLN A 473 -11.87 -13.95 -12.20
C GLN A 473 -12.00 -14.27 -10.69
N GLY A 474 -13.25 -14.40 -10.19
CA GLY A 474 -13.54 -14.61 -8.77
C GLY A 474 -13.22 -13.39 -7.92
#